data_AF-W6TI91-F1
#
_entry.id   AF-W6TI91-F1
#
_cell.length_a   1.000
_cell.length_b   1.000
_cell.length_c   1.000
_cell.angle_alpha   90.00
_cell.angle_beta   90.00
_cell.angle_gamma   90.00
#
_symmetry.space_group_name_H-M   'P 1'
#
loop_
_entity.id
_entity.type
_entity.pdbx_description
1 polymer ?
#
loop_
_entity_poly.entity_id
_entity_poly.type
_entity_poly.pdbx_seq_one_letter_code
_entity_poly.pdbx_strand_id
1 'polypeptide(L)'
;MQKFIEQNINFTLTGYEKFFKAFLIHKIKKYSNNKVILIVKNENISDEIKNDLTQITDQIYELNYFSPLIYKGIGSKSKVFCDRVKFLINFYENNPGIYIVSLKSLLSKIPTKKDLFNNIYKIQTDKIINIENFEKKLIKMGYEKQ
;
A
#
# COMPACT_ATOMS: atom_id res chain seq x y z
N MET A 1 4.69 20.54 -16.76
CA MET A 1 4.52 19.27 -16.02
C MET A 1 3.63 18.30 -16.77
N GLN A 2 2.35 18.62 -17.06
CA GLN A 2 1.42 17.71 -17.75
C GLN A 2 1.98 17.12 -19.07
N LYS A 3 2.46 17.97 -20.00
CA LYS A 3 3.08 17.51 -21.25
C LYS A 3 4.22 16.52 -21.05
N PHE A 4 5.07 16.73 -20.03
CA PHE A 4 6.18 15.82 -19.74
C PHE A 4 5.68 14.45 -19.25
N ILE A 5 4.63 14.43 -18.43
CA ILE A 5 4.01 13.20 -17.94
C ILE A 5 3.34 12.43 -19.09
N GLU A 6 2.57 13.12 -19.92
CA GLU A 6 1.89 12.52 -21.09
C GLU A 6 2.88 11.94 -22.11
N GLN A 7 4.06 12.57 -22.23
CA GLN A 7 5.12 12.14 -23.14
C GLN A 7 6.13 11.16 -22.50
N ASN A 8 5.92 10.74 -21.24
CA ASN A 8 6.86 9.90 -20.47
C ASN A 8 8.30 10.44 -20.45
N ILE A 9 8.46 11.77 -20.36
CA ILE A 9 9.75 12.44 -20.28
C ILE A 9 10.16 12.57 -18.82
N ASN A 10 11.41 12.21 -18.51
CA ASN A 10 11.98 12.41 -17.18
C ASN A 10 12.20 13.90 -16.90
N PHE A 11 11.79 14.36 -15.72
CA PHE A 11 11.97 15.75 -15.30
C PHE A 11 12.28 15.84 -13.81
N THR A 12 12.93 16.94 -13.43
CA THR A 12 13.22 17.28 -12.04
C THR A 12 12.42 18.51 -11.66
N LEU A 13 11.77 18.47 -10.49
CA LEU A 13 11.19 19.65 -9.86
C LEU A 13 12.15 20.12 -8.76
N THR A 14 12.30 21.42 -8.59
CA THR A 14 13.10 22.03 -7.52
C THR A 14 12.32 23.20 -6.90
N GLY A 15 12.74 23.67 -5.73
CA GLY A 15 12.13 24.84 -5.07
C GLY A 15 10.74 24.61 -4.47
N TYR A 16 10.34 23.36 -4.23
CA TYR A 16 9.12 23.05 -3.49
C TYR A 16 9.41 22.81 -2.00
N GLU A 17 8.51 23.27 -1.14
CA GLU A 17 8.62 23.04 0.31
C GLU A 17 7.33 22.48 0.90
N LYS A 18 7.49 21.62 1.91
CA LYS A 18 6.42 21.12 2.80
C LYS A 18 5.21 20.61 2.00
N PHE A 19 4.00 20.99 2.40
CA PHE A 19 2.72 20.63 1.81
C PHE A 19 2.64 20.82 0.29
N PHE A 20 3.37 21.77 -0.29
CA PHE A 20 3.38 21.95 -1.75
C PHE A 20 3.90 20.71 -2.49
N LYS A 21 4.77 19.92 -1.86
CA LYS A 21 5.22 18.62 -2.36
C LYS A 21 4.04 17.65 -2.52
N ALA A 22 3.16 17.54 -1.53
CA ALA A 22 1.98 16.69 -1.59
C ALA A 22 1.00 17.15 -2.67
N PHE A 23 0.81 18.46 -2.82
CA PHE A 23 0.02 19.04 -3.91
C PHE A 23 0.58 18.68 -5.29
N LEU A 24 1.90 18.78 -5.49
CA LEU A 24 2.56 18.39 -6.73
C LEU A 24 2.39 16.91 -7.04
N ILE A 25 2.60 16.03 -6.05
CA ILE A 25 2.39 14.58 -6.21
C ILE A 25 0.93 14.29 -6.61
N HIS A 26 -0.03 14.93 -5.96
CA HIS A 26 -1.45 14.78 -6.32
C HIS A 26 -1.75 15.24 -7.76
N LYS A 27 -1.14 16.34 -8.20
CA LYS A 27 -1.26 16.82 -9.60
C LYS A 27 -0.62 15.84 -10.58
N ILE A 28 0.55 15.27 -10.27
CA ILE A 28 1.18 14.22 -11.07
C ILE A 28 0.21 13.04 -11.22
N LYS A 29 -0.38 12.54 -10.12
CA LYS A 29 -1.38 11.47 -10.17
C LYS A 29 -2.56 11.81 -11.07
N LYS A 30 -3.08 13.04 -11.00
CA LYS A 30 -4.19 13.48 -11.88
C LYS A 30 -3.80 13.46 -13.35
N TYR A 31 -2.57 13.84 -13.70
CA TYR A 31 -2.11 13.82 -15.09
C TYR A 31 -1.75 12.42 -15.59
N SER A 32 -1.33 11.52 -14.71
CA SER A 32 -0.95 10.16 -15.09
C SER A 32 -2.14 9.22 -15.36
N ASN A 33 -3.37 9.58 -14.94
CA ASN A 33 -4.61 8.76 -15.01
C ASN A 33 -4.48 7.30 -14.53
N ASN A 34 -3.40 7.00 -13.82
CA ASN A 34 -2.95 5.66 -13.47
C ASN A 34 -2.39 5.68 -12.04
N LYS A 35 -1.88 4.52 -11.64
CA LYS A 35 -1.06 4.35 -10.45
C LYS A 35 0.22 5.19 -10.50
N VAL A 36 0.53 5.92 -9.43
CA VAL A 36 1.83 6.58 -9.22
C VAL A 36 2.57 5.86 -8.10
N ILE A 37 3.80 5.44 -8.36
CA ILE A 37 4.68 4.87 -7.33
C ILE A 37 5.62 5.97 -6.87
N LEU A 38 5.49 6.37 -5.60
CA LEU A 38 6.35 7.35 -4.95
C LEU A 38 7.42 6.61 -4.14
N ILE A 39 8.67 6.70 -4.59
CA ILE A 39 9.81 6.11 -3.89
C ILE A 39 10.42 7.15 -2.96
N VAL A 40 10.47 6.85 -1.66
CA VAL A 40 11.04 7.73 -0.63
C VAL A 40 12.27 7.10 0.02
N LYS A 41 13.16 7.93 0.56
CA LYS A 41 14.44 7.46 1.13
C LYS A 41 14.24 6.56 2.36
N ASN A 42 13.30 6.92 3.24
CA ASN A 42 13.04 6.22 4.49
C ASN A 42 11.57 6.40 4.94
N GLU A 43 11.21 5.69 6.00
CA GLU A 43 9.86 5.64 6.57
C GLU A 43 9.43 6.99 7.17
N ASN A 44 10.34 7.75 7.79
CA ASN A 44 10.01 9.07 8.34
C ASN A 44 9.50 10.04 7.25
N ILE A 45 10.13 10.03 6.07
CA ILE A 45 9.69 10.84 4.92
C ILE A 45 8.36 10.29 4.35
N SER A 46 8.17 8.97 4.40
CA SER A 46 6.90 8.33 4.00
C SER A 46 5.74 8.85 4.85
N ASP A 47 5.91 8.83 6.18
CA ASP A 47 4.92 9.29 7.15
C ASP A 47 4.61 10.79 6.98
N GLU A 48 5.63 11.62 6.82
CA GLU A 48 5.47 13.07 6.57
C GLU A 48 4.64 13.33 5.30
N ILE A 49 5.03 12.73 4.18
CA ILE A 49 4.34 12.92 2.90
C ILE A 49 2.93 12.36 2.94
N LYS A 50 2.72 11.21 3.60
CA LYS A 50 1.41 10.61 3.77
C LYS A 50 0.48 11.54 4.55
N ASN A 51 0.93 12.11 5.66
CA ASN A 51 0.14 13.04 6.47
C ASN A 51 -0.26 14.31 5.71
N ASP A 52 0.60 14.79 4.80
CA ASP A 52 0.25 15.90 3.93
C ASP A 52 -0.73 15.47 2.82
N LEU A 53 -0.52 14.30 2.21
CA LEU A 53 -1.37 13.79 1.13
C LEU A 53 -2.77 13.41 1.58
N THR A 54 -2.95 12.90 2.81
CA THR A 54 -4.27 12.52 3.36
C THR A 54 -5.20 13.72 3.51
N GLN A 55 -4.66 14.94 3.58
CA GLN A 55 -5.46 16.17 3.54
C GLN A 55 -6.02 16.48 2.14
N ILE A 56 -5.53 15.80 1.09
CA ILE A 56 -5.84 16.07 -0.31
C ILE A 56 -6.60 14.90 -0.95
N THR A 57 -6.29 13.66 -0.58
CA THR A 57 -6.88 12.47 -1.18
C THR A 57 -6.80 11.23 -0.29
N ASP A 58 -7.80 10.36 -0.36
CA ASP A 58 -7.82 9.08 0.36
C ASP A 58 -7.18 7.93 -0.43
N GLN A 59 -6.82 8.14 -1.70
CA GLN A 59 -6.28 7.10 -2.58
C GLN A 59 -4.77 6.91 -2.38
N ILE A 60 -4.36 6.64 -1.14
CA ILE A 60 -2.96 6.51 -0.73
C ILE A 60 -2.74 5.12 -0.14
N TYR A 61 -1.71 4.45 -0.63
CA TYR A 61 -1.32 3.11 -0.18
C TYR A 61 0.15 3.14 0.19
N GLU A 62 0.50 2.68 1.38
CA GLU A 62 1.86 2.69 1.88
C GLU A 62 2.39 1.27 2.07
N LEU A 63 3.56 0.98 1.51
CA LEU A 63 4.28 -0.27 1.78
C LEU A 63 5.26 -0.04 2.94
N ASN A 64 4.78 -0.34 4.15
CA ASN A 64 5.59 -0.26 5.36
C ASN A 64 6.63 -1.37 5.41
N TYR A 65 7.89 -1.04 5.76
CA TYR A 65 8.92 -2.04 5.98
C TYR A 65 8.54 -2.91 7.19
N PHE A 66 8.74 -4.23 7.07
CA PHE A 66 8.51 -5.14 8.18
C PHE A 66 9.64 -4.98 9.21
N SER A 67 9.52 -3.98 10.08
CA SER A 67 10.54 -3.70 11.09
C SER A 67 10.46 -4.76 12.19
N PRO A 68 11.55 -5.49 12.47
CA PRO A 68 11.60 -6.43 13.59
C PRO A 68 11.82 -5.65 14.89
N LEU A 69 10.97 -4.67 15.21
CA LEU A 69 11.03 -4.03 16.52
C LEU A 69 10.54 -5.05 17.56
N ILE A 70 11.53 -5.63 18.24
CA ILE A 70 11.45 -6.70 19.24
C ILE A 70 10.52 -6.35 20.41
N TYR A 71 10.24 -5.06 20.62
CA TYR A 71 9.56 -4.53 21.81
C TYR A 71 8.11 -4.08 21.63
N LYS A 72 7.54 -4.17 20.42
CA LYS A 72 6.11 -3.85 20.24
C LYS A 72 5.29 -5.14 20.22
N GLY A 73 4.32 -5.22 21.13
CA GLY A 73 3.43 -6.38 21.29
C GLY A 73 2.74 -6.82 19.99
N ILE A 74 2.20 -8.05 20.01
CA ILE A 74 1.61 -8.78 18.87
C ILE A 74 0.72 -7.88 17.99
N GLY A 75 -0.14 -7.04 18.57
CA GLY A 75 -1.07 -6.17 17.83
C GLY A 75 -0.43 -5.17 16.87
N SER A 76 0.77 -4.69 17.18
CA SER A 76 1.48 -3.73 16.30
C SER A 76 2.02 -4.39 15.02
N LYS A 77 2.46 -5.65 15.13
CA LYS A 77 2.92 -6.45 13.99
C LYS A 77 1.74 -6.84 13.10
N SER A 78 0.60 -7.18 13.70
CA SER A 78 -0.63 -7.50 12.96
C SER A 78 -1.11 -6.31 12.14
N LYS A 79 -1.10 -5.08 12.69
CA LYS A 79 -1.49 -3.88 11.93
C LYS A 79 -0.58 -3.63 10.72
N VAL A 80 0.74 -3.67 10.91
CA VAL A 80 1.71 -3.50 9.81
C VAL A 80 1.53 -4.58 8.74
N PHE A 81 1.29 -5.82 9.15
CA PHE A 81 1.00 -6.91 8.22
C PHE A 81 -0.29 -6.64 7.42
N CYS A 82 -1.39 -6.26 8.08
CA CYS A 82 -2.64 -5.92 7.41
C CYS A 82 -2.47 -4.78 6.40
N ASP A 83 -1.75 -3.72 6.75
CA ASP A 83 -1.52 -2.58 5.85
C ASP A 83 -0.70 -2.99 4.62
N ARG A 84 0.31 -3.85 4.80
CA ARG A 84 1.07 -4.42 3.68
C ARG A 84 0.21 -5.28 2.77
N VAL A 85 -0.65 -6.14 3.33
CA VAL A 85 -1.58 -6.97 2.53
C VAL A 85 -2.54 -6.08 1.75
N LYS A 86 -3.11 -5.04 2.39
CA LYS A 86 -3.97 -4.06 1.70
C LYS A 86 -3.24 -3.36 0.57
N PHE A 87 -2.00 -2.90 0.78
CA PHE A 87 -1.17 -2.32 -0.28
C PHE A 87 -1.03 -3.29 -1.45
N LEU A 88 -0.65 -4.54 -1.20
CA LEU A 88 -0.40 -5.54 -2.23
C LEU A 88 -1.65 -5.92 -3.02
N ILE A 89 -2.80 -6.07 -2.35
CA ILE A 89 -4.09 -6.32 -3.01
C ILE A 89 -4.41 -5.17 -3.97
N ASN A 90 -4.42 -3.92 -3.46
CA ASN A 90 -4.69 -2.75 -4.29
C ASN A 90 -3.69 -2.61 -5.43
N PHE A 91 -2.41 -2.93 -5.18
CA PHE A 91 -1.38 -2.90 -6.20
C PHE A 91 -1.64 -3.94 -7.30
N TYR A 92 -1.93 -5.18 -6.95
CA TYR A 92 -2.15 -6.25 -7.95
C TYR A 92 -3.49 -6.19 -8.67
N GLU A 93 -4.49 -5.52 -8.10
CA GLU A 93 -5.78 -5.22 -8.74
C GLU A 93 -5.73 -3.99 -9.65
N ASN A 94 -4.58 -3.31 -9.72
CA ASN A 94 -4.41 -2.08 -10.51
C ASN A 94 -5.34 -0.93 -10.09
N ASN A 95 -5.66 -0.85 -8.80
CA ASN A 95 -6.44 0.28 -8.29
C ASN A 95 -5.66 1.60 -8.49
N PRO A 96 -6.33 2.68 -8.93
CA PRO A 96 -5.68 3.97 -9.10
C PRO A 96 -5.36 4.57 -7.73
N GLY A 97 -4.18 5.18 -7.60
CA GLY A 97 -3.75 5.78 -6.34
C GLY A 97 -2.27 6.12 -6.30
N ILE A 98 -1.85 6.67 -5.18
CA ILE A 98 -0.47 7.02 -4.86
C ILE A 98 0.09 5.93 -3.95
N TYR A 99 1.10 5.22 -4.43
CA TYR A 99 1.71 4.09 -3.76
C TYR A 99 3.07 4.53 -3.20
N ILE A 100 3.13 4.79 -1.90
CA ILE A 100 4.34 5.27 -1.22
C ILE A 100 5.15 4.05 -0.78
N VAL A 101 6.43 4.02 -1.17
CA VAL A 101 7.33 2.91 -0.87
C VAL A 101 8.68 3.45 -0.43
N SER A 102 9.16 3.05 0.75
CA SER A 102 10.53 3.34 1.16
C SER A 102 11.52 2.52 0.33
N LEU A 103 12.73 3.03 0.10
CA LEU A 103 13.80 2.28 -0.59
C LEU A 103 14.00 0.88 0.02
N LYS A 104 13.96 0.79 1.35
CA LYS A 104 14.10 -0.48 2.07
C LYS A 104 12.97 -1.47 1.75
N SER A 105 11.73 -0.97 1.69
CA SER A 105 10.56 -1.78 1.33
C SER A 105 10.56 -2.21 -0.13
N LEU A 106 11.02 -1.34 -1.03
CA LEU A 106 11.15 -1.64 -2.46
C LEU A 106 12.10 -2.81 -2.72
N LEU A 107 13.19 -2.89 -1.96
CA LEU A 107 14.20 -3.95 -2.07
C LEU A 107 13.80 -5.24 -1.33
N SER A 108 12.70 -5.22 -0.57
CA SER A 108 12.23 -6.39 0.16
C SER A 108 11.48 -7.36 -0.75
N LYS A 109 11.63 -8.67 -0.51
CA LYS A 109 10.82 -9.69 -1.20
C LYS A 109 9.36 -9.53 -0.81
N ILE A 110 8.48 -9.60 -1.80
CA ILE A 110 7.02 -9.60 -1.62
C ILE A 110 6.43 -10.91 -2.17
N PRO A 111 5.31 -11.41 -1.63
CA PRO A 111 4.65 -12.58 -2.16
C PRO A 111 4.18 -12.33 -3.60
N THR A 112 4.12 -13.38 -4.42
CA THR A 112 3.59 -13.23 -5.78
C THR A 112 2.08 -12.96 -5.76
N LYS A 113 1.54 -12.41 -6.85
CA LYS A 113 0.09 -12.25 -7.02
C LYS A 113 -0.64 -13.59 -6.84
N LYS A 114 -0.10 -14.68 -7.38
CA LYS A 114 -0.71 -16.01 -7.25
C LYS A 114 -0.78 -16.45 -5.78
N ASP A 115 0.32 -16.32 -5.05
CA ASP A 115 0.40 -16.75 -3.65
C ASP A 115 -0.53 -15.94 -2.74
N LEU A 116 -0.63 -14.63 -3.00
CA LEU A 116 -1.51 -13.75 -2.23
C LEU A 116 -2.99 -14.10 -2.47
N PHE A 117 -3.43 -14.18 -3.73
CA PHE A 117 -4.84 -14.36 -4.07
C PHE A 117 -5.37 -15.77 -3.81
N ASN A 118 -4.51 -16.80 -3.85
CA ASN A 118 -4.89 -18.16 -3.45
C ASN A 118 -5.32 -18.24 -1.98
N ASN A 119 -4.87 -17.30 -1.15
CA ASN A 119 -5.18 -17.22 0.27
C ASN A 119 -6.28 -16.19 0.59
N ILE A 120 -7.08 -15.75 -0.40
CA ILE A 120 -8.23 -14.87 -0.16
C ILE A 120 -9.52 -15.69 -0.12
N TYR A 121 -10.28 -15.54 0.95
CA TYR A 121 -11.64 -16.06 1.06
C TYR A 121 -12.67 -14.96 0.80
N LYS A 122 -13.56 -15.15 -0.17
CA LYS A 122 -14.63 -14.20 -0.50
C LYS A 122 -15.94 -14.65 0.15
N ILE A 123 -16.50 -13.81 1.01
CA ILE A 123 -17.83 -13.96 1.61
C ILE A 123 -18.84 -13.22 0.72
N GLN A 124 -19.97 -13.84 0.43
CA GLN A 124 -21.05 -13.28 -0.42
C GLN A 124 -22.41 -13.59 0.25
N THR A 125 -23.38 -12.69 0.12
CA THR A 125 -24.68 -12.76 0.82
C THR A 125 -25.52 -13.99 0.46
N ASP A 126 -25.36 -14.51 -0.75
CA ASP A 126 -26.19 -15.61 -1.28
C ASP A 126 -25.49 -16.98 -1.22
N LYS A 127 -24.41 -17.11 -0.44
CA LYS A 127 -23.66 -18.35 -0.30
C LYS A 127 -23.82 -18.95 1.09
N ILE A 128 -24.26 -20.21 1.12
CA ILE A 128 -24.24 -21.02 2.34
C ILE A 128 -22.78 -21.33 2.69
N ILE A 129 -22.36 -20.87 3.87
CA ILE A 129 -21.02 -21.15 4.40
C ILE A 129 -21.15 -22.23 5.46
N ASN A 130 -20.55 -23.40 5.22
CA ASN A 130 -20.41 -24.42 6.25
C ASN A 130 -19.36 -23.95 7.29
N ILE A 131 -19.78 -23.84 8.55
CA ILE A 131 -18.98 -23.25 9.63
C ILE A 131 -17.71 -24.07 9.90
N GLU A 132 -17.80 -25.40 9.93
CA GLU A 132 -16.63 -26.27 10.20
C GLU A 132 -15.56 -26.14 9.11
N ASN A 133 -16.00 -26.12 7.85
CA ASN A 133 -15.10 -25.92 6.71
C ASN A 133 -14.50 -24.51 6.70
N PHE A 134 -15.25 -23.51 7.15
CA PHE A 134 -14.78 -22.15 7.28
C PHE A 134 -13.73 -22.02 8.39
N GLU A 135 -13.97 -22.60 9.57
CA GLU A 135 -13.00 -22.63 10.68
C GLU A 135 -11.69 -23.29 10.25
N LYS A 136 -11.75 -24.49 9.65
CA LYS A 136 -10.56 -25.19 9.13
C LYS A 136 -9.78 -24.33 8.13
N LYS A 137 -10.48 -23.55 7.30
CA LYS A 137 -9.86 -22.66 6.32
C LYS A 137 -9.17 -21.47 6.99
N LEU A 138 -9.80 -20.85 8.00
CA LEU A 138 -9.20 -19.77 8.78
C LEU A 138 -7.93 -20.24 9.51
N ILE A 139 -7.98 -21.41 10.14
CA ILE A 139 -6.81 -22.01 10.81
C ILE A 139 -5.67 -22.23 9.79
N LYS A 140 -5.98 -22.78 8.60
CA LYS A 140 -4.99 -22.95 7.52
C LYS A 140 -4.39 -21.63 7.03
N MET A 141 -5.14 -20.54 7.12
CA MET A 141 -4.69 -19.19 6.77
C MET A 141 -3.89 -18.51 7.89
N GLY A 142 -3.69 -19.17 9.03
CA GLY A 142 -2.90 -18.66 10.16
C GLY A 142 -3.68 -17.77 11.14
N TYR A 143 -5.01 -17.84 11.14
CA TYR A 143 -5.82 -17.16 12.16
C TYR A 143 -5.78 -17.95 13.47
N GLU A 144 -5.65 -17.23 14.58
CA GLU A 144 -5.68 -17.79 15.94
C GLU A 144 -7.14 -17.92 16.42
N LYS A 145 -7.41 -18.99 17.18
CA LYS A 145 -8.68 -19.17 17.89
C LYS A 145 -8.58 -18.41 19.22
N GLN A 146 -9.43 -17.41 19.41
CA GLN A 146 -9.58 -16.70 20.68
C GLN A 146 -10.64 -17.35 21.55
#